data_AF-A0A803MZK8-F1
#
_entry.id   AF-A0A803MZK8-F1
#
_cell.length_a   1.000
_cell.length_b   1.000
_cell.length_c   1.000
_cell.angle_alpha   90.00
_cell.angle_beta   90.00
_cell.angle_gamma   90.00
#
_symmetry.space_group_name_H-M   'P 1'
#
loop_
_entity.id
_entity.type
_entity.pdbx_description
1 polymer ?
#
loop_
_entity_poly.entity_id
_entity_poly.type
_entity_poly.pdbx_seq_one_letter_code
_entity_poly.pdbx_strand_id
1 'polypeptide(L)'
;MTSLFLYILRTAYDVSLTDESWPEDAFDIIDGKTSNSWERLDVGALVSHSFELEAKVKGKFHGAPAVVKYRVPTKAALQEAYSTPIFPLDILEDRPPEAKFDWAKRLLAKYGSLVSVISIVSLFVYLVASPSSAAKANKKKR
;
A
#
# COMPACT_ATOMS: atom_id res chain seq x y z
N MET A 1 -9.55 8.87 -4.02
CA MET A 1 -10.99 8.58 -4.26
C MET A 1 -11.51 7.71 -3.13
N THR A 2 -12.36 8.28 -2.28
CA THR A 2 -13.10 7.56 -1.24
C THR A 2 -14.49 7.25 -1.78
N SER A 3 -14.96 6.01 -1.62
CA SER A 3 -16.29 5.60 -2.10
C SER A 3 -16.97 4.77 -1.03
N LEU A 4 -18.20 5.16 -0.68
CA LEU A 4 -19.02 4.49 0.32
C LEU A 4 -20.26 3.90 -0.34
N PHE A 5 -20.48 2.61 -0.12
CA PHE A 5 -21.66 1.88 -0.61
C PHE A 5 -22.62 1.64 0.54
N LEU A 6 -23.88 2.05 0.37
CA LEU A 6 -24.95 1.82 1.35
C LEU A 6 -25.97 0.85 0.76
N TYR A 7 -26.18 -0.26 1.46
CA TYR A 7 -27.18 -1.28 1.11
C TYR A 7 -28.32 -1.29 2.11
N ILE A 8 -29.54 -1.06 1.64
CA ILE A 8 -30.73 -0.87 2.48
C ILE A 8 -31.59 -2.14 2.49
N LEU A 9 -31.69 -2.78 3.66
CA LEU A 9 -32.51 -3.99 3.85
C LEU A 9 -34.00 -3.70 4.15
N ARG A 10 -34.33 -2.47 4.51
CA ARG A 10 -35.68 -1.98 4.83
C ARG A 10 -35.78 -0.52 4.42
N THR A 11 -36.92 -0.05 3.89
CA THR A 11 -37.07 1.35 3.48
C THR A 11 -36.57 2.30 4.57
N ALA A 12 -35.67 3.19 4.19
CA ALA A 12 -35.07 4.18 5.07
C ALA A 12 -35.48 5.58 4.60
N TYR A 13 -35.70 6.46 5.57
CA TYR A 13 -36.09 7.86 5.36
C TYR A 13 -35.08 8.79 6.04
N ASP A 14 -35.01 10.03 5.57
CA ASP A 14 -34.14 11.08 6.12
C ASP A 14 -32.69 10.57 6.28
N VAL A 15 -32.16 9.92 5.25
CA VAL A 15 -30.82 9.33 5.29
C VAL A 15 -29.81 10.44 5.10
N SER A 16 -28.90 10.61 6.06
CA SER A 16 -27.75 11.51 5.94
C SER A 16 -26.46 10.75 6.17
N LEU A 17 -25.46 11.09 5.37
CA LEU A 17 -24.10 10.57 5.44
C LEU A 17 -23.17 11.74 5.68
N THR A 18 -22.30 11.60 6.66
CA THR A 18 -21.27 12.58 6.97
C THR A 18 -19.94 11.89 7.25
N ASP A 19 -18.89 12.33 6.58
CA ASP A 19 -17.52 11.91 6.82
C ASP A 19 -16.66 13.09 7.29
N GLU A 20 -16.45 13.19 8.61
CA GLU A 20 -15.66 14.26 9.23
C GLU A 20 -14.23 13.80 9.55
N SER A 21 -13.80 12.67 8.98
CA SER A 21 -12.52 12.05 9.35
C SER A 21 -11.30 12.68 8.67
N TRP A 22 -11.50 13.65 7.77
CA TRP A 22 -10.47 14.22 6.90
C TRP A 22 -10.04 15.61 7.38
N PRO A 23 -8.87 15.75 8.01
CA PRO A 23 -8.44 17.02 8.57
C PRO A 23 -7.86 17.95 7.47
N GLU A 24 -8.28 19.22 7.48
CA GLU A 24 -7.98 20.21 6.43
C GLU A 24 -6.49 20.60 6.34
N ASP A 25 -5.72 20.37 7.40
CA ASP A 25 -4.28 20.58 7.44
C ASP A 25 -3.50 19.49 6.69
N ALA A 26 -4.08 18.29 6.54
CA ALA A 26 -3.47 17.16 5.83
C ALA A 26 -4.06 16.91 4.44
N PHE A 27 -5.33 17.29 4.21
CA PHE A 27 -6.04 17.04 2.95
C PHE A 27 -6.78 18.27 2.43
N ASP A 28 -6.82 18.41 1.11
CA ASP A 28 -7.75 19.30 0.40
C ASP A 28 -8.83 18.50 -0.30
N ILE A 29 -10.06 19.02 -0.30
CA ILE A 29 -11.15 18.47 -1.12
C ILE A 29 -11.04 19.07 -2.52
N ILE A 30 -10.73 18.24 -3.51
CA ILE A 30 -10.61 18.67 -4.92
C ILE A 30 -11.96 18.62 -5.61
N ASP A 31 -12.77 17.60 -5.30
CA ASP A 31 -14.09 17.40 -5.91
C ASP A 31 -15.08 16.73 -4.94
N GLY A 32 -16.34 17.11 -5.07
CA GLY A 32 -17.44 16.57 -4.27
C GLY A 32 -17.57 17.19 -2.88
N LYS A 33 -18.34 16.51 -2.02
CA LYS A 33 -18.61 16.91 -0.63
C LYS A 33 -18.42 15.71 0.29
N THR A 34 -17.98 15.94 1.51
CA THR A 34 -17.87 14.90 2.54
C THR A 34 -19.21 14.46 3.14
N SER A 35 -20.29 15.15 2.77
CA SER A 35 -21.65 14.85 3.22
C SER A 35 -22.63 14.72 2.07
N ASN A 36 -23.63 13.88 2.27
CA ASN A 36 -24.74 13.69 1.33
C ASN A 36 -26.03 13.29 2.08
N SER A 37 -27.18 13.50 1.45
CA SER A 37 -28.47 13.11 2.03
C SER A 37 -29.46 12.62 0.97
N TRP A 38 -30.32 11.70 1.40
CA TRP A 38 -31.39 11.13 0.61
C TRP A 38 -32.68 11.14 1.42
N GLU A 39 -33.74 11.68 0.82
CA GLU A 39 -35.06 11.74 1.47
C GLU A 39 -35.60 10.34 1.76
N ARG A 40 -35.41 9.41 0.81
CA ARG A 40 -35.89 8.04 0.89
C ARG A 40 -35.01 7.09 0.10
N LEU A 41 -34.72 5.94 0.70
CA LEU A 41 -34.10 4.80 0.05
C LEU A 41 -35.01 3.57 0.21
N ASP A 42 -35.46 3.01 -0.91
CA ASP A 42 -36.31 1.82 -0.91
C ASP A 42 -35.53 0.54 -0.57
N VAL A 43 -36.26 -0.52 -0.27
CA VAL A 43 -35.68 -1.84 0.02
C VAL A 43 -34.85 -2.31 -1.18
N GLY A 44 -33.62 -2.73 -0.94
CA GLY A 44 -32.69 -3.17 -1.98
C GLY A 44 -32.02 -2.03 -2.74
N ALA A 45 -32.26 -0.77 -2.37
CA ALA A 45 -31.53 0.35 -2.94
C ALA A 45 -30.03 0.24 -2.60
N LEU A 46 -29.21 0.42 -3.64
CA LEU A 46 -27.76 0.56 -3.55
C LEU A 46 -27.41 1.97 -4.00
N VAL A 47 -26.91 2.78 -3.08
CA VAL A 47 -26.41 4.13 -3.38
C VAL A 47 -24.93 4.21 -3.07
N SER A 48 -24.23 5.01 -3.85
CA SER A 48 -22.81 5.28 -3.69
C SER A 48 -22.57 6.78 -3.57
N HIS A 49 -21.69 7.17 -2.66
CA HIS A 49 -21.21 8.54 -2.53
C HIS A 49 -19.68 8.55 -2.54
N SER A 50 -19.10 9.47 -3.32
CA SER A 50 -17.66 9.59 -3.47
C SER A 50 -17.22 11.05 -3.56
N PHE A 51 -16.02 11.32 -3.07
CA PHE A 51 -15.35 12.61 -3.18
C PHE A 51 -13.86 12.40 -3.39
N GLU A 52 -13.19 13.44 -3.89
CA GLU A 52 -11.77 13.42 -4.21
C GLU A 52 -11.00 14.31 -3.26
N LEU A 53 -9.85 13.79 -2.82
CA LEU A 53 -8.97 14.44 -1.87
C LEU A 53 -7.55 14.51 -2.41
N GLU A 54 -6.90 15.64 -2.22
CA GLU A 54 -5.45 15.80 -2.38
C GLU A 54 -4.78 15.71 -1.02
N ALA A 55 -3.66 15.00 -0.94
CA ALA A 55 -2.84 14.98 0.27
C ALA A 55 -1.78 16.08 0.24
N LYS A 56 -1.68 16.85 1.31
CA LYS A 56 -0.66 17.90 1.51
C LYS A 56 0.61 17.37 2.17
N VAL A 57 0.46 16.36 3.03
CA VAL A 57 1.53 15.88 3.91
C VAL A 57 1.83 14.41 3.65
N LYS A 58 3.11 14.03 3.87
CA LYS A 58 3.54 12.64 3.86
C LYS A 58 3.26 11.99 5.21
N GLY A 59 2.75 10.76 5.22
CA GLY A 59 2.59 10.00 6.46
C GLY A 59 1.57 8.89 6.37
N LYS A 60 1.42 8.15 7.48
CA LYS A 60 0.37 7.15 7.63
C LYS A 60 -0.91 7.83 8.08
N PHE A 61 -2.00 7.62 7.35
CA PHE A 61 -3.30 8.15 7.70
C PHE A 61 -4.27 7.03 8.05
N HIS A 62 -5.06 7.25 9.10
CA HIS A 62 -6.12 6.37 9.55
C HIS A 62 -7.46 7.09 9.39
N GLY A 63 -8.28 6.65 8.44
CA GLY A 63 -9.63 7.19 8.24
C GLY A 63 -10.61 6.59 9.24
N ALA A 64 -11.27 7.43 10.03
CA ALA A 64 -12.37 6.98 10.88
C ALA A 64 -13.60 6.59 10.02
N PRO A 65 -14.48 5.72 10.52
CA PRO A 65 -15.72 5.39 9.83
C PRO A 65 -16.59 6.64 9.59
N ALA A 66 -17.06 6.84 8.36
CA ALA A 66 -18.14 7.77 8.07
C ALA A 66 -19.43 7.33 8.78
N VAL A 67 -20.23 8.31 9.22
CA VAL A 67 -21.45 8.12 9.99
C VAL A 67 -22.67 8.26 9.09
N VAL A 68 -23.60 7.32 9.19
CA VAL A 68 -24.88 7.32 8.46
C VAL A 68 -26.01 7.37 9.47
N LYS A 69 -26.85 8.41 9.38
CA LYS A 69 -28.04 8.58 10.21
C LYS A 69 -29.28 8.37 9.35
N TYR A 70 -30.26 7.63 9.85
CA TYR A 70 -31.47 7.32 9.09
C TYR A 70 -32.66 6.98 9.99
N ARG A 71 -33.87 6.99 9.41
CA ARG A 71 -35.10 6.55 10.07
C ARG A 71 -35.68 5.34 9.37
N VAL A 72 -36.28 4.45 10.15
CA VAL A 72 -36.98 3.26 9.63
C VAL A 72 -38.45 3.39 10.05
N PRO A 73 -39.43 3.12 9.17
CA PRO A 73 -40.84 3.35 9.49
C PRO A 73 -41.34 2.57 10.72
N THR A 74 -40.69 1.45 11.07
CA THR A 74 -41.03 0.65 12.25
C THR A 74 -40.40 1.15 13.56
N LYS A 75 -39.53 2.17 13.52
CA LYS A 75 -38.84 2.73 14.70
C LYS A 75 -38.84 4.26 14.65
N ALA A 76 -39.45 4.89 15.65
CA ALA A 76 -39.49 6.35 15.74
C ALA A 76 -38.11 6.99 16.04
N ALA A 77 -37.19 6.25 16.64
CA ALA A 77 -35.86 6.75 16.99
C ALA A 77 -34.92 6.76 15.77
N LEU A 78 -34.16 7.86 15.64
CA LEU A 78 -33.06 8.01 14.68
C LEU A 78 -32.05 6.87 14.88
N GLN A 79 -31.72 6.17 13.81
CA GLN A 79 -30.71 5.11 13.80
C GLN A 79 -29.39 5.68 13.30
N GLU A 80 -28.29 5.14 13.82
CA GLU A 80 -26.94 5.47 13.41
C GLU A 80 -26.23 4.19 12.98
N ALA A 81 -25.50 4.27 11.87
CA ALA A 81 -24.68 3.21 11.33
C ALA A 81 -23.31 3.77 10.93
N TYR A 82 -22.31 2.90 10.92
CA TYR A 82 -20.94 3.25 10.57
C TYR A 82 -20.51 2.49 9.33
N SER A 83 -19.75 3.16 8.49
CA SER A 83 -19.08 2.52 7.36
C SER A 83 -17.90 1.66 7.81
N THR A 84 -17.32 0.91 6.88
CA THR A 84 -16.07 0.20 7.15
C THR A 84 -14.93 1.21 7.23
N PRO A 85 -14.16 1.26 8.35
CA PRO A 85 -13.01 2.14 8.45
C PRO A 85 -11.96 1.82 7.37
N ILE A 86 -11.26 2.86 6.93
CA ILE A 86 -10.21 2.72 5.92
C ILE A 86 -8.96 2.15 6.61
N PHE A 87 -8.36 1.13 5.99
CA PHE A 87 -7.06 0.63 6.45
C PHE A 87 -5.99 1.73 6.39
N PRO A 88 -4.94 1.65 7.22
CA PRO A 88 -3.90 2.67 7.24
C PRO A 88 -3.33 2.88 5.84
N LEU A 89 -3.44 4.11 5.33
CA LEU A 89 -2.94 4.48 4.02
C LEU A 89 -1.56 5.13 4.19
N ASP A 90 -0.58 4.63 3.46
CA ASP A 90 0.74 5.27 3.36
C ASP A 90 0.64 6.35 2.27
N ILE A 91 0.57 7.61 2.69
CA ILE A 91 0.32 8.76 1.82
C ILE A 91 1.63 9.40 1.44
N LEU A 92 1.91 9.42 0.12
CA LEU A 92 3.09 10.05 -0.47
C LEU A 92 4.42 9.59 0.17
N GLU A 93 4.42 8.45 0.88
CA GLU A 93 5.61 7.89 1.50
C GLU A 93 6.50 7.30 0.40
N ASP A 94 7.74 7.74 0.34
CA ASP A 94 8.73 7.13 -0.54
C ASP A 94 8.97 5.72 -0.01
N ARG A 95 8.31 4.73 -0.64
CA ARG A 95 8.55 3.32 -0.32
C ARG A 95 10.06 3.11 -0.47
N PRO A 96 10.81 2.85 0.63
CA PRO A 96 12.22 2.57 0.51
C PRO A 96 12.34 1.39 -0.46
N PRO A 97 13.28 1.42 -1.43
CA PRO A 97 13.36 0.39 -2.45
C PRO A 97 13.34 -0.95 -1.74
N GLU A 98 12.23 -1.70 -1.91
CA GLU A 98 12.01 -2.99 -1.25
C GLU A 98 13.32 -3.73 -1.37
N ALA A 99 13.88 -4.15 -0.24
CA ALA A 99 15.28 -4.51 -0.14
C ALA A 99 15.62 -5.68 -1.08
N LYS A 100 15.82 -5.40 -2.37
CA LYS A 100 16.24 -6.35 -3.41
C LYS A 100 17.55 -7.00 -2.96
N PHE A 101 18.32 -6.25 -2.20
CA PHE A 101 19.54 -6.69 -1.52
C PHE A 101 19.32 -7.68 -0.38
N ASP A 102 18.17 -7.71 0.31
CA ASP A 102 17.95 -8.67 1.39
C ASP A 102 17.68 -10.08 0.85
N TRP A 103 17.00 -10.20 -0.29
CA TRP A 103 16.92 -11.48 -1.00
C TRP A 103 18.30 -11.94 -1.48
N ALA A 104 19.08 -11.04 -2.06
CA ALA A 104 20.46 -11.34 -2.48
C ALA A 104 21.36 -11.74 -1.30
N LYS A 105 21.28 -11.04 -0.15
CA LYS A 105 21.99 -11.40 1.08
C LYS A 105 21.56 -12.76 1.62
N ARG A 106 20.26 -13.08 1.58
CA ARG A 106 19.73 -14.37 2.04
C ARG A 106 20.18 -15.53 1.14
N LEU A 107 20.27 -15.30 -0.17
CA LEU A 107 20.84 -16.26 -1.12
C LEU A 107 22.35 -16.43 -0.89
N LEU A 108 23.09 -15.33 -0.73
CA LEU A 108 24.52 -15.37 -0.44
C LEU A 108 24.81 -16.04 0.90
N ALA A 109 23.99 -15.82 1.93
CA ALA A 109 24.13 -16.47 3.22
C ALA A 109 23.90 -17.99 3.14
N LYS A 110 22.99 -18.45 2.28
CA LYS A 110 22.71 -19.89 2.10
C LYS A 110 23.71 -20.60 1.20
N TYR A 111 24.16 -19.95 0.14
CA TYR A 111 24.96 -20.58 -0.92
C TYR A 111 26.40 -20.07 -1.02
N GLY A 112 26.78 -19.05 -0.25
CA GLY A 112 28.11 -18.42 -0.32
C GLY A 112 29.26 -19.39 -0.03
N SER A 113 29.08 -20.31 0.90
CA SER A 113 30.06 -21.38 1.18
C SER A 113 30.26 -22.28 -0.05
N LEU A 114 29.17 -22.70 -0.69
CA LEU A 114 29.19 -23.59 -1.85
C LEU A 114 29.84 -22.92 -3.06
N VAL A 115 29.49 -21.66 -3.33
CA VAL A 115 30.10 -20.84 -4.39
C VAL A 115 31.60 -20.64 -4.13
N SER A 116 31.99 -20.41 -2.88
CA SER A 116 33.40 -20.24 -2.48
C SER A 116 34.22 -21.49 -2.77
N VAL A 117 33.74 -22.67 -2.35
CA VAL A 117 34.43 -23.95 -2.59
C VAL A 117 34.59 -24.22 -4.09
N ILE A 118 33.52 -24.06 -4.87
CA ILE A 118 33.57 -24.29 -6.33
C ILE A 118 34.55 -23.31 -6.99
N SER A 119 34.61 -22.05 -6.53
CA SER A 119 35.53 -21.05 -7.06
C SER A 119 36.99 -21.38 -6.76
N ILE A 120 37.29 -21.87 -5.55
CA ILE A 120 38.64 -22.29 -5.13
C ILE A 120 39.11 -23.50 -5.95
N VAL A 121 38.24 -24.50 -6.12
CA VAL A 121 38.58 -25.72 -6.86
C VAL A 121 38.81 -25.39 -8.33
N SER A 122 37.93 -24.56 -8.92
CA SER A 122 38.07 -24.13 -10.31
C SER A 122 39.36 -23.33 -10.54
N LEU A 123 39.70 -22.43 -9.62
CA LEU A 123 40.93 -21.65 -9.69
C LEU A 123 42.18 -22.53 -9.53
N PHE A 124 42.14 -23.51 -8.63
CA PHE A 124 43.24 -24.43 -8.41
C PHE A 124 43.48 -25.31 -9.64
N VAL A 125 42.42 -25.88 -10.22
CA VAL A 125 42.50 -26.65 -11.47
C VAL A 125 43.04 -25.76 -12.59
N TYR A 126 42.57 -24.52 -12.70
CA TYR A 126 43.08 -23.57 -13.69
C TYR A 126 44.57 -23.29 -13.50
N LEU A 127 45.06 -23.10 -12.27
CA LEU A 127 46.48 -22.85 -12.01
C LEU A 127 47.36 -24.08 -12.28
N VAL A 128 46.85 -25.29 -12.03
CA VAL A 128 47.57 -26.55 -12.30
C VAL A 128 47.58 -26.88 -13.79
N ALA A 129 46.47 -26.66 -14.48
CA ALA A 129 46.33 -26.95 -15.90
C ALA A 129 46.84 -25.81 -16.79
N SER A 130 46.96 -24.59 -16.26
CA SER A 130 47.56 -23.46 -16.99
C SER A 130 49.07 -23.65 -17.04
N PRO A 131 49.67 -23.84 -18.23
CA PRO A 131 51.11 -23.84 -18.35
C PRO A 131 51.63 -22.45 -17.93
N SER A 132 52.49 -22.41 -16.91
CA SER A 132 53.13 -21.16 -16.51
C SER A 132 54.07 -20.70 -17.63
N SER A 133 53.65 -19.71 -18.42
CA SER A 133 54.62 -18.93 -19.18
C SER A 133 55.26 -17.88 -18.26
N ALA A 134 55.94 -18.34 -17.21
CA ALA A 134 56.77 -17.51 -16.35
C ALA A 134 58.25 -17.81 -16.61
N ALA A 135 58.74 -17.44 -17.80
CA ALA A 135 60.15 -17.17 -18.04
C ALA A 135 60.36 -16.50 -19.41
N LYS A 136 60.10 -15.19 -19.52
CA LYS A 136 60.95 -14.35 -20.39
C LYS A 136 62.01 -13.73 -19.49
N ALA A 137 63.01 -14.55 -19.16
CA ALA A 137 64.31 -14.05 -18.74
C ALA A 137 64.77 -13.07 -19.83
N ASN A 138 64.83 -11.79 -19.49
CA ASN A 138 65.32 -10.74 -20.36
C ASN A 138 66.83 -10.98 -20.58
N LYS A 139 67.15 -11.74 -21.63
CA LYS A 139 68.52 -12.01 -22.07
C LYS A 139 69.04 -10.73 -22.73
N LYS A 140 69.51 -9.77 -21.92
CA LYS A 140 70.22 -8.60 -22.42
C LYS A 140 71.53 -9.09 -23.04
N LYS A 141 71.56 -9.11 -24.38
CA LYS A 141 72.72 -9.42 -25.20
C LYS A 141 73.23 -8.10 -25.78
N ARG A 142 74.55 -7.91 -25.63
CA ARG A 142 75.43 -6.86 -26.17
C ARG A 142 75.58 -5.59 -25.33
#